data_AF-A0A2T0Y673-F1
#
_entry.id   AF-A0A2T0Y673-F1
#
_cell.length_a   1.000
_cell.length_b   1.000
_cell.length_c   1.000
_cell.angle_alpha   90.00
_cell.angle_beta   90.00
_cell.angle_gamma   90.00
#
_symmetry.space_group_name_H-M   'P 1'
#
loop_
_entity.id
_entity.type
_entity.pdbx_description
1 polymer ?
#
loop_
_entity_poly.entity_id
_entity_poly.type
_entity_poly.pdbx_seq_one_letter_code
_entity_poly.pdbx_strand_id
1 'polypeptide(L)' 'MGLFSRRPGDDRTWGMRLTETFLPIFGPASIRRGPAVPPRPEDQAREAELRQTFERVTGPDGHSYVVERRRAE' A
#
# COMPACT_ATOMS: atom_id res chain seq x y z
N MET A 1 -29.05 5.42 19.45
CA MET A 1 -27.88 4.55 19.20
C MET A 1 -27.87 4.21 17.72
N GLY A 2 -26.87 4.63 16.95
CA GLY A 2 -26.81 4.33 15.50
C GLY A 2 -26.03 5.36 14.68
N LEU A 3 -24.79 5.67 15.07
CA LEU A 3 -23.97 6.75 14.49
C LEU A 3 -23.13 6.36 13.26
N PHE A 4 -23.30 5.15 12.72
CA PHE A 4 -22.44 4.66 11.62
C PHE A 4 -23.21 3.81 10.60
N SER A 5 -24.26 4.36 9.99
CA SER A 5 -24.83 3.74 8.79
C SER A 5 -23.99 4.11 7.57
N ARG A 6 -23.48 3.12 6.82
CA ARG A 6 -22.78 3.35 5.54
C ARG A 6 -23.79 3.95 4.56
N ARG A 7 -23.45 5.09 3.94
CA ARG A 7 -24.27 5.66 2.86
C ARG A 7 -24.18 4.73 1.65
N PRO A 8 -25.29 4.44 0.94
CA PRO A 8 -25.23 3.70 -0.32
C PRO A 8 -24.30 4.42 -1.31
N GLY A 9 -23.30 3.71 -1.85
CA GLY A 9 -22.30 4.26 -2.78
C GLY A 9 -21.02 4.82 -2.13
N ASP A 10 -20.80 4.59 -0.84
CA ASP A 10 -19.54 4.93 -0.17
C ASP A 10 -18.60 3.70 -0.13
N ASP A 11 -17.80 3.52 -1.18
CA ASP A 11 -16.83 2.43 -1.32
C ASP A 11 -15.55 2.63 -0.46
N ARG A 12 -15.52 3.69 0.36
CA ARG A 12 -14.33 4.06 1.12
C ARG A 12 -14.10 3.08 2.27
N THR A 13 -12.89 2.55 2.32
CA THR A 13 -12.46 1.72 3.44
C THR A 13 -12.42 2.52 4.74
N TRP A 14 -12.46 1.84 5.89
CA TRP A 14 -12.38 2.49 7.20
C TRP A 14 -11.14 3.40 7.32
N GLY A 15 -10.00 2.94 6.77
CA GLY A 15 -8.77 3.71 6.70
C GLY A 15 -8.93 5.00 5.89
N MET A 16 -9.56 4.94 4.71
CA MET A 16 -9.82 6.11 3.86
C MET A 16 -10.67 7.17 4.59
N ARG A 17 -11.72 6.74 5.31
CA ARG A 17 -12.59 7.68 6.05
C ARG A 17 -11.82 8.42 7.15
N LEU A 18 -10.92 7.70 7.83
CA LEU A 18 -10.06 8.30 8.85
C LEU A 18 -9.09 9.31 8.23
N THR A 19 -8.43 8.95 7.12
CA THR A 19 -7.49 9.87 6.44
C THR A 19 -8.20 11.10 5.87
N GLU A 20 -9.38 10.94 5.27
CA GLU A 20 -10.19 12.03 4.73
C GLU A 20 -10.66 13.03 5.79
N THR A 21 -10.90 12.57 7.01
CA THR A 21 -11.29 13.45 8.14
C THR A 21 -10.20 14.48 8.47
N PHE A 22 -8.93 14.17 8.18
CA PHE A 22 -7.80 15.05 8.45
C PHE A 22 -7.44 15.98 7.28
N LEU A 23 -7.95 15.71 6.06
CA LEU A 23 -7.66 16.52 4.88
C LEU A 23 -8.05 18.01 4.99
N PRO A 24 -9.12 18.41 5.69
CA PRO A 24 -9.42 19.84 5.90
C PRO A 24 -8.36 20.58 6.73
N ILE A 25 -7.60 19.86 7.58
CA ILE A 25 -6.58 20.42 8.47
C ILE A 25 -5.22 20.45 7.77
N PHE A 26 -4.82 19.33 7.14
CA PHE A 26 -3.52 19.20 6.49
C PHE A 26 -3.52 19.56 5.00
N GLY A 27 -4.69 19.92 4.47
CA GLY A 27 -4.92 20.10 3.05
C GLY A 27 -5.25 18.78 2.34
N PRO A 28 -5.83 18.84 1.13
CA PRO A 28 -6.06 17.65 0.32
C PRO A 28 -4.73 16.92 0.09
N ALA A 29 -4.77 15.58 0.01
CA ALA A 29 -3.60 14.78 -0.30
C ALA A 29 -2.95 15.34 -1.57
N SER A 30 -1.80 15.99 -1.41
CA SER A 30 -1.12 16.63 -2.53
C SER A 30 -0.44 15.54 -3.32
N ILE A 31 -1.11 15.04 -4.34
CA ILE A 31 -0.44 14.30 -5.41
C ILE A 31 0.52 15.33 -6.01
N ARG A 32 1.82 15.16 -5.72
CA ARG A 32 2.87 16.03 -6.25
C ARG A 32 2.70 16.09 -7.76
N ARG A 33 2.26 17.23 -8.32
CA ARG A 33 2.14 17.44 -9.78
C ARG A 33 3.50 17.72 -10.44
N GLY A 34 4.59 17.32 -9.77
CA GLY A 34 5.93 17.40 -10.30
C GLY A 34 6.29 16.10 -11.02
N PRO A 35 7.38 16.11 -11.81
CA PRO A 35 7.89 14.89 -12.41
C PRO A 35 8.18 13.84 -11.32
N ALA A 36 7.99 12.56 -11.68
CA ALA A 36 8.34 11.46 -10.80
C ALA A 36 9.81 11.60 -10.38
N VAL A 37 10.08 11.52 -9.08
CA VAL A 37 11.45 11.50 -8.57
C VAL A 37 12.01 10.11 -8.82
N PRO A 38 13.12 9.96 -9.56
CA PRO A 38 13.72 8.66 -9.77
C PRO A 38 14.20 8.08 -8.43
N PRO A 39 14.07 6.77 -8.22
CA PRO A 39 14.58 6.11 -7.02
C PRO A 39 16.10 6.25 -6.96
N ARG A 40 16.64 6.39 -5.75
CA ARG A 40 18.09 6.51 -5.59
C ARG A 40 18.78 5.20 -5.97
N PRO A 41 20.06 5.21 -6.37
CA PRO A 41 20.78 3.98 -6.72
C PRO A 41 20.77 2.95 -5.60
N GLU A 42 20.81 3.39 -4.34
CA GLU A 42 20.78 2.50 -3.17
C GLU A 42 19.42 1.81 -3.02
N ASP A 43 18.33 2.53 -3.30
CA ASP A 43 16.97 1.98 -3.28
C ASP A 43 16.79 0.94 -4.38
N GLN A 44 17.35 1.18 -5.56
CA GLN A 44 17.31 0.23 -6.68
C GLN A 44 18.10 -1.05 -6.37
N ALA A 45 19.30 -0.92 -5.76
CA ALA A 45 20.10 -2.06 -5.35
C ALA A 45 19.37 -2.91 -4.29
N ARG A 46 18.78 -2.25 -3.30
CA ARG A 46 17.97 -2.91 -2.27
C ARG A 46 16.74 -3.59 -2.87
N GLU A 47 16.05 -2.96 -3.81
CA GLU A 47 14.90 -3.56 -4.48
C GLU A 47 15.30 -4.79 -5.30
N ALA A 48 16.43 -4.74 -5.98
CA ALA A 48 16.99 -5.90 -6.69
C ALA A 48 17.32 -7.05 -5.73
N GLU A 49 17.94 -6.77 -4.58
CA GLU A 49 18.21 -7.77 -3.55
C GLU A 49 16.91 -8.39 -3.01
N LEU A 50 15.92 -7.56 -2.66
CA LEU A 50 14.63 -8.05 -2.14
C LEU A 50 13.91 -8.96 -3.15
N ARG A 51 13.94 -8.63 -4.44
CA ARG A 51 13.34 -9.47 -5.51
C ARG A 51 14.10 -10.78 -5.74
N GLN A 52 15.36 -10.86 -5.33
CA GLN A 52 16.15 -12.09 -5.35
C GLN A 52 15.97 -12.90 -4.07
N THR A 53 15.69 -12.29 -2.94
CA THR A 53 15.55 -13.02 -1.68
C THR A 53 14.13 -13.49 -1.43
N PHE A 54 13.13 -12.75 -1.91
CA PHE A 54 11.73 -13.00 -1.57
C PHE A 54 10.86 -13.21 -2.81
N GLU A 55 9.82 -14.01 -2.63
CA GLU A 55 8.75 -14.21 -3.60
C GLU A 55 7.37 -13.97 -2.97
N ARG A 56 6.40 -13.58 -3.79
CA ARG A 56 5.02 -13.39 -3.35
C ARG A 56 4.19 -14.62 -3.70
N VAL A 57 3.63 -15.26 -2.69
CA VAL A 57 2.77 -16.45 -2.84
C VAL A 57 1.35 -16.13 -2.36
N THR A 58 0.36 -16.76 -2.99
CA THR A 58 -1.04 -16.68 -2.51
C THR A 58 -1.32 -17.91 -1.65
N GLY A 59 -1.72 -17.67 -0.40
CA GLY A 59 -2.09 -18.73 0.53
C GLY A 59 -3.44 -19.37 0.17
N PRO A 60 -3.75 -20.54 0.76
CA PRO A 60 -5.03 -21.22 0.56
C PRO A 60 -6.23 -20.43 1.11
N ASP A 61 -5.97 -19.47 1.99
CA ASP A 61 -6.94 -18.50 2.50
C ASP A 61 -7.17 -17.31 1.56
N GLY A 62 -6.49 -17.27 0.41
CA GLY A 62 -6.61 -16.21 -0.59
C GLY A 62 -5.79 -14.95 -0.27
N HIS A 63 -5.04 -14.94 0.83
CA HIS A 63 -4.18 -13.81 1.20
C HIS A 63 -2.81 -13.91 0.51
N SER A 64 -2.20 -12.75 0.22
CA SER A 64 -0.85 -12.68 -0.35
C SER A 64 0.20 -12.60 0.74
N TYR A 65 1.21 -13.45 0.65
CA TYR A 65 2.35 -13.51 1.56
C TYR A 65 3.64 -13.26 0.80
N VAL A 66 4.61 -12.61 1.46
CA VAL A 66 5.98 -12.49 0.97
C VAL A 66 6.81 -13.48 1.76
N VAL A 67 7.39 -14.46 1.07
CA VAL A 67 8.16 -15.55 1.69
C VAL A 67 9.57 -15.56 1.12
N GLU A 68 10.52 -16.08 1.90
CA GLU A 68 11.86 -16.32 1.39
C GLU A 68 11.80 -17.33 0.26
N ARG A 69 12.45 -17.00 -0.84
CA ARG A 69 12.49 -17.82 -2.04
C ARG A 69 13.34 -19.05 -1.73
N ARG A 70 12.75 -20.24 -1.83
CA ARG A 70 13.51 -21.47 -1.57
C ARG A 70 14.59 -21.59 -2.65
N ARG A 71 15.87 -21.73 -2.26
CA ARG A 71 16.92 -22.02 -3.24
C ARG A 71 16.61 -23.36 -3.88
N ALA A 72 16.65 -23.42 -5.21
CA ALA A 72 16.72 -24.69 -5.91
C ALA A 72 18.06 -25.33 -5.55
N GLU A 73 18.01 -26.46 -4.85
CA GLU A 73 19.15 -27.38 -4.73
C GLU A 73 19.45 -28.04 -6.09
#